data_AF-A0A067TGS9-F1
#
_entry.id   AF-A0A067TGS9-F1
#
_cell.length_a   1.000
_cell.length_b   1.000
_cell.length_c   1.000
_cell.angle_alpha   90.00
_cell.angle_beta   90.00
_cell.angle_gamma   90.00
#
_symmetry.space_group_name_H-M   'P 1'
#
loop_
_entity.id
_entity.type
_entity.pdbx_description
1 polymer ?
#
loop_
_entity_poly.entity_id
_entity_poly.type
_entity_poly.pdbx_seq_one_letter_code
_entity_poly.pdbx_strand_id
1 'polypeptide(L)'
;MAPITRSNRKERLEMRQLLASGRASNDTGFPALPSEMHFEILSYFQSMPVPTQNEQVDSRILREQHLTLLSLSQTCRSLRSFYLAYLWQRIEVFNGMETARGCLTTDLLGNGHVVKNKLYTQELLRQLEIVTVRDPSLAKNVNILNVTIVEYSTEAVLRELARCMALFPNLHTVQLNFRIFIDTLLLAERVFGAYQYPQIRTVCLSRSAYSFLSACPRVRNVTSYMNCPDTDFLETVIRECPEVEVLGSPLFLPDTAERLLYHFHLELLDHDFEHRHSISTAKFT
;
A
#
# COMPACT_ATOMS: atom_id res chain seq x y z
N MET A 1 22.01 -43.11 -12.28
CA MET A 1 22.82 -41.90 -12.59
C MET A 1 21.93 -40.95 -13.38
N ALA A 2 21.56 -39.80 -12.80
CA ALA A 2 20.66 -38.85 -13.46
C ALA A 2 21.41 -38.08 -14.57
N PRO A 3 20.80 -37.83 -15.74
CA PRO A 3 21.45 -37.16 -16.85
C PRO A 3 21.67 -35.67 -16.55
N ILE A 4 22.92 -35.23 -16.62
CA ILE A 4 23.31 -33.82 -16.52
C ILE A 4 22.72 -33.08 -17.73
N THR A 5 21.73 -32.23 -17.48
CA THR A 5 20.99 -31.48 -18.51
C THR A 5 21.88 -30.45 -19.20
N ARG A 6 21.78 -30.40 -20.54
CA ARG A 6 22.54 -29.56 -21.49
C ARG A 6 22.40 -28.03 -21.25
N SER A 7 21.49 -27.62 -20.37
CA SER A 7 21.06 -26.23 -20.16
C SER A 7 22.16 -25.34 -19.54
N ASN A 8 22.97 -25.87 -18.62
CA ASN A 8 24.02 -25.07 -17.94
C ASN A 8 25.27 -24.84 -18.80
N ARG A 9 25.42 -25.52 -19.94
CA ARG A 9 26.62 -25.38 -20.78
C ARG A 9 26.65 -24.01 -21.47
N LYS A 10 25.49 -23.47 -21.84
CA LYS A 10 25.39 -22.17 -22.52
C LYS A 10 25.68 -21.02 -21.55
N GLU A 11 25.07 -21.01 -20.37
CA GLU A 11 25.37 -20.04 -19.31
C GLU A 11 26.84 -20.08 -18.89
N ARG A 12 27.43 -21.26 -18.72
CA ARG A 12 28.87 -21.38 -18.39
C ARG A 12 29.78 -20.89 -19.50
N LEU A 13 29.37 -21.02 -20.77
CA LEU A 13 30.13 -20.48 -21.90
C LEU A 13 30.03 -18.96 -21.97
N GLU A 14 28.83 -18.41 -21.74
CA GLU A 14 28.58 -16.96 -21.71
C GLU A 14 29.32 -16.30 -20.53
N MET A 15 29.30 -16.92 -19.34
CA MET A 15 30.09 -16.50 -18.18
C MET A 15 31.59 -16.51 -18.47
N ARG A 16 32.10 -17.58 -19.11
CA ARG A 16 33.53 -17.66 -19.49
C ARG A 16 33.91 -16.66 -20.56
N GLN A 17 33.04 -16.39 -21.54
CA GLN A 17 33.26 -15.35 -22.55
C GLN A 17 33.22 -13.95 -21.94
N LEU A 18 32.35 -13.70 -20.96
CA LEU A 18 32.35 -12.45 -20.20
C LEU A 18 33.67 -12.24 -19.45
N LEU A 19 34.13 -13.25 -18.72
CA LEU A 19 35.43 -13.23 -18.02
C LEU A 19 36.61 -13.05 -18.99
N ALA A 20 36.58 -13.73 -20.15
CA ALA A 20 37.63 -13.64 -21.16
C ALA A 20 37.62 -12.32 -21.95
N SER A 21 36.49 -11.62 -21.99
CA SER A 21 36.35 -10.36 -22.75
C SER A 21 37.00 -9.14 -22.08
N GLY A 22 37.54 -9.29 -20.86
CA GLY A 22 38.10 -8.16 -20.11
C GLY A 22 37.08 -7.06 -19.78
N ARG A 23 35.78 -7.32 -19.97
CA ARG A 23 34.72 -6.48 -19.41
C ARG A 23 34.89 -6.51 -17.91
N ALA A 24 35.38 -5.40 -17.36
CA ALA A 24 35.55 -5.20 -15.92
C ALA A 24 34.27 -5.66 -15.21
N SER A 25 34.30 -6.88 -14.68
CA SER A 25 33.35 -7.24 -13.65
C SER A 25 33.67 -6.29 -12.51
N ASN A 26 32.65 -5.66 -11.92
CA ASN A 26 32.84 -4.77 -10.79
C ASN A 26 33.20 -5.62 -9.57
N ASP A 27 34.33 -6.31 -9.62
CA ASP A 27 34.84 -7.24 -8.61
C ASP A 27 35.56 -6.49 -7.49
N THR A 28 35.68 -5.16 -7.62
CA THR A 28 36.30 -4.28 -6.64
C THR A 28 35.40 -3.09 -6.33
N GLY A 29 35.47 -2.59 -5.10
CA GLY A 29 34.78 -1.38 -4.66
C GLY A 29 33.33 -1.62 -4.23
N PHE A 30 32.54 -0.54 -4.21
CA PHE A 30 31.18 -0.55 -3.68
C PHE A 30 30.23 -1.56 -4.35
N PRO A 31 30.23 -1.77 -5.69
CA PRO A 31 29.35 -2.76 -6.32
C PRO A 31 29.75 -4.23 -6.08
N ALA A 32 30.94 -4.47 -5.53
CA ALA A 32 31.45 -5.80 -5.20
C ALA A 32 31.13 -6.22 -3.76
N LEU A 33 30.50 -5.32 -2.98
CA LEU A 33 30.14 -5.62 -1.60
C LEU A 33 29.11 -6.75 -1.57
N PRO A 34 29.18 -7.63 -0.55
CA PRO A 34 28.12 -8.61 -0.31
C PRO A 34 26.76 -7.92 -0.09
N SER A 35 25.67 -8.61 -0.42
CA SER A 35 24.30 -8.10 -0.25
C SER A 35 24.01 -7.66 1.19
N GLU A 36 24.62 -8.32 2.17
CA GLU A 36 24.52 -8.04 3.60
C GLU A 36 25.00 -6.63 3.92
N MET A 37 26.09 -6.18 3.31
CA MET A 37 26.61 -4.82 3.49
C MET A 37 25.69 -3.79 2.85
N HIS A 38 25.09 -4.12 1.71
CA HIS A 38 24.08 -3.26 1.11
C HIS A 38 22.81 -3.17 1.97
N PHE A 39 22.37 -4.26 2.60
CA PHE A 39 21.25 -4.23 3.56
C PHE A 39 21.58 -3.42 4.81
N GLU A 40 22.79 -3.54 5.34
CA GLU A 40 23.26 -2.74 6.46
C GLU A 40 23.17 -1.24 6.11
N ILE A 41 23.67 -0.83 4.93
CA ILE A 41 23.53 0.56 4.45
C ILE A 41 22.05 0.95 4.33
N LEU A 42 21.22 0.06 3.79
CA LEU A 42 19.79 0.30 3.65
C LEU A 42 19.08 0.49 4.99
N SER A 43 19.56 -0.18 6.05
CA SER A 43 18.98 -0.10 7.40
C SER A 43 19.15 1.28 8.05
N TYR A 44 20.13 2.07 7.62
CA TYR A 44 20.32 3.45 8.09
C TYR A 44 19.34 4.44 7.46
N PHE A 45 18.67 4.09 6.36
CA PHE A 45 17.59 4.94 5.85
C PHE A 45 16.36 4.78 6.74
N GLN A 46 15.88 5.91 7.25
CA GLN A 46 14.62 5.91 7.98
C GLN A 46 13.49 5.49 7.03
N SER A 47 12.78 4.42 7.40
CA SER A 47 11.57 4.02 6.67
C SER A 47 10.35 4.54 7.42
N MET A 48 9.44 5.19 6.70
CA MET A 48 8.14 5.55 7.28
C MET A 48 7.39 4.25 7.61
N PRO A 49 6.98 4.04 8.88
CA PRO A 49 6.12 2.92 9.21
C PRO A 49 4.80 3.10 8.44
N VAL A 50 4.39 2.03 7.75
CA VAL A 50 3.07 1.92 7.14
C VAL A 50 2.39 0.74 7.81
N PRO A 51 1.29 0.94 8.56
CA PRO A 51 0.50 2.17 8.68
C PRO A 51 1.20 3.35 9.37
N THR A 52 1.03 4.54 8.81
CA THR A 52 1.57 5.79 9.37
C THR A 52 0.63 6.31 10.45
N GLN A 53 1.08 6.27 11.71
CA GLN A 53 0.26 6.66 12.86
C GLN A 53 0.26 8.18 13.13
N ASN A 54 1.17 8.97 12.53
CA ASN A 54 1.32 10.41 12.78
C ASN A 54 1.64 11.21 11.51
N GLU A 55 1.04 12.39 11.33
CA GLU A 55 1.30 13.31 10.19
C GLU A 55 2.70 13.92 10.20
N GLN A 56 3.40 13.91 11.35
CA GLN A 56 4.70 14.58 11.50
C GLN A 56 5.89 13.77 10.93
N VAL A 57 5.69 13.07 9.82
CA VAL A 57 6.83 12.47 9.13
C VAL A 57 7.46 13.54 8.26
N ASP A 58 8.76 13.77 8.46
CA ASP A 58 9.54 14.67 7.61
C ASP A 58 9.62 14.08 6.19
N SER A 59 8.79 14.61 5.28
CA SER A 59 8.73 14.18 3.89
C SER A 59 10.07 14.37 3.16
N ARG A 60 10.95 15.23 3.68
CA ARG A 60 12.30 15.42 3.12
C ARG A 60 13.14 14.16 3.24
N ILE A 61 13.06 13.48 4.38
CA ILE A 61 13.84 12.26 4.64
C ILE A 61 13.46 11.15 3.64
N LEU A 62 12.16 10.98 3.38
CA LEU A 62 11.67 10.01 2.40
C LEU A 62 12.10 10.36 0.97
N ARG A 63 12.08 11.65 0.64
CA ARG A 63 12.56 12.13 -0.65
C ARG A 63 14.06 11.85 -0.82
N GLU A 64 14.86 12.16 0.19
CA GLU A 64 16.30 11.91 0.19
C GLU A 64 16.57 10.42 0.00
N GLN A 65 15.88 9.56 0.74
CA GLN A 65 15.97 8.10 0.55
C GLN A 65 15.65 7.71 -0.91
N HIS A 66 14.51 8.15 -1.45
CA HIS A 66 14.10 7.81 -2.82
C HIS A 66 15.13 8.29 -3.86
N LEU A 67 15.65 9.52 -3.72
CA LEU A 67 16.69 10.05 -4.60
C LEU A 67 18.00 9.29 -4.46
N THR A 68 18.44 8.96 -3.25
CA THR A 68 19.66 8.17 -3.02
C THR A 68 19.55 6.80 -3.65
N LEU A 69 18.45 6.07 -3.43
CA LEU A 69 18.20 4.76 -4.05
C LEU A 69 18.19 4.86 -5.58
N LEU A 70 17.54 5.88 -6.13
CA LEU A 70 17.51 6.12 -7.56
C LEU A 70 18.92 6.39 -8.10
N SER A 71 19.67 7.29 -7.47
CA SER A 71 21.05 7.61 -7.86
C SER A 71 21.93 6.37 -7.82
N LEU A 72 21.88 5.57 -6.75
CA LEU A 72 22.61 4.31 -6.62
C LEU A 72 22.24 3.33 -7.75
N SER A 73 20.96 3.20 -8.07
CA SER A 73 20.48 2.33 -9.16
C SER A 73 20.95 2.79 -10.56
N GLN A 74 21.33 4.06 -10.70
CA GLN A 74 21.79 4.64 -11.96
C GLN A 74 23.31 4.53 -12.16
N THR A 75 24.08 4.35 -11.09
CA THR A 75 25.56 4.30 -11.16
C THR A 75 26.11 3.14 -11.99
N CYS A 76 25.64 1.89 -11.78
CA CYS A 76 26.10 0.73 -12.54
C CYS A 76 25.07 -0.42 -12.56
N ARG A 77 25.28 -1.42 -13.42
CA ARG A 77 24.34 -2.54 -13.61
C ARG A 77 24.18 -3.42 -12.36
N SER A 78 25.28 -3.69 -11.64
CA SER A 78 25.25 -4.51 -10.41
C SER A 78 24.38 -3.86 -9.33
N LEU A 79 24.60 -2.57 -9.09
CA LEU A 79 23.83 -1.80 -8.12
C LEU A 79 22.39 -1.57 -8.56
N ARG A 80 22.14 -1.45 -9.87
CA ARG A 80 20.79 -1.35 -10.41
C ARG A 80 19.92 -2.52 -9.99
N SER A 81 20.36 -3.76 -10.20
CA SER A 81 19.53 -4.93 -9.85
C SER A 81 19.17 -4.99 -8.37
N PHE A 82 20.06 -4.48 -7.50
CA PHE A 82 19.83 -4.44 -6.06
C PHE A 82 18.93 -3.26 -5.66
N TYR A 83 19.40 -2.02 -5.86
CA TYR A 83 18.73 -0.82 -5.35
C TYR A 83 17.43 -0.48 -6.07
N LEU A 84 17.26 -0.89 -7.34
CA LEU A 84 16.00 -0.68 -8.05
C LEU A 84 14.87 -1.53 -7.45
N ALA A 85 15.17 -2.74 -6.96
CA ALA A 85 14.18 -3.55 -6.28
C ALA A 85 13.69 -2.89 -4.99
N TYR A 86 14.61 -2.30 -4.22
CA TYR A 86 14.28 -1.55 -3.00
C TYR A 86 13.54 -0.24 -3.28
N LEU A 87 13.93 0.48 -4.33
CA LEU A 87 13.26 1.70 -4.77
C LEU A 87 11.77 1.45 -5.03
N TRP A 88 11.46 0.34 -5.70
CA TRP A 88 10.10 -0.03 -6.08
C TRP A 88 9.42 -0.98 -5.11
N GLN A 89 9.98 -1.16 -3.90
CA GLN A 89 9.29 -1.89 -2.84
C GLN A 89 8.04 -1.15 -2.37
N ARG A 90 8.01 0.17 -2.56
CA ARG A 90 6.99 1.08 -2.09
C ARG A 90 6.50 1.94 -3.25
N ILE A 91 5.19 2.03 -3.43
CA ILE A 91 4.55 3.03 -4.28
C ILE A 91 3.93 4.06 -3.34
N GLU A 92 4.40 5.30 -3.44
CA GLU A 92 4.07 6.33 -2.47
C GLU A 92 3.65 7.63 -3.16
N VAL A 93 2.50 8.17 -2.76
CA VAL A 93 2.00 9.49 -3.18
C VAL A 93 1.27 10.10 -2.00
N PHE A 94 1.88 11.06 -1.31
CA PHE A 94 1.31 11.64 -0.09
C PHE A 94 1.59 13.15 0.01
N ASN A 95 0.91 13.80 0.95
CA ASN A 95 1.07 15.25 1.17
C ASN A 95 2.47 15.59 1.69
N GLY A 96 3.08 16.62 1.11
CA GLY A 96 4.46 17.03 1.36
C GLY A 96 5.50 16.30 0.51
N MET A 97 5.11 15.31 -0.30
CA MET A 97 6.04 14.61 -1.19
C MET A 97 6.56 15.55 -2.28
N GLU A 98 7.86 15.58 -2.50
CA GLU A 98 8.45 16.37 -3.58
C GLU A 98 8.65 15.54 -4.84
N THR A 99 8.05 16.00 -5.94
CA THR A 99 8.10 15.34 -7.25
C THR A 99 8.94 16.15 -8.23
N ALA A 100 9.24 15.58 -9.40
CA ALA A 100 9.88 16.32 -10.50
C ALA A 100 9.04 17.53 -10.98
N ARG A 101 7.75 17.59 -10.63
CA ARG A 101 6.81 18.66 -11.01
C ARG A 101 6.50 19.61 -9.85
N GLY A 102 7.20 19.47 -8.72
CA GLY A 102 7.00 20.27 -7.51
C GLY A 102 6.47 19.48 -6.32
N CYS A 103 6.26 20.18 -5.20
CA CYS A 103 5.78 19.60 -3.95
C CYS A 103 4.27 19.35 -4.00
N LEU A 104 3.86 18.12 -3.65
CA LEU A 104 2.46 17.76 -3.45
C LEU A 104 1.98 18.44 -2.17
N THR A 105 1.12 19.43 -2.30
CA THR A 105 0.52 20.13 -1.15
C THR A 105 -0.97 20.16 -1.33
N THR A 106 -1.72 19.88 -0.27
CA THR A 106 -3.15 20.17 -0.22
C THR A 106 -3.35 21.49 0.50
N ASP A 107 -3.57 22.57 -0.25
CA ASP A 107 -4.11 23.79 0.34
C ASP A 107 -5.62 23.67 0.29
N LEU A 108 -6.27 23.56 1.44
CA LEU A 108 -7.72 23.42 1.55
C LEU A 108 -8.49 24.71 1.18
N LEU A 109 -7.79 25.83 1.00
CA LEU A 109 -8.41 27.17 0.96
C LEU A 109 -7.99 28.03 -0.24
N GLY A 110 -7.32 27.47 -1.25
CA GLY A 110 -6.78 28.24 -2.38
C GLY A 110 -7.35 27.86 -3.75
N ASN A 111 -7.48 28.86 -4.64
CA ASN A 111 -7.84 28.69 -6.06
C ASN A 111 -6.90 27.76 -6.88
N GLY A 112 -5.80 27.28 -6.28
CA GLY A 112 -4.87 26.32 -6.87
C GLY A 112 -5.21 24.84 -6.67
N HIS A 113 -6.34 24.52 -6.03
CA HIS A 113 -6.72 23.15 -5.66
C HIS A 113 -6.71 22.16 -6.84
N VAL A 114 -7.29 22.54 -7.98
CA VAL A 114 -7.37 21.66 -9.17
C VAL A 114 -5.98 21.35 -9.75
N VAL A 115 -5.09 22.35 -9.82
CA VAL A 115 -3.72 22.17 -10.33
C VAL A 115 -2.93 21.24 -9.42
N LYS A 116 -3.07 21.42 -8.11
CA LYS A 116 -2.39 20.57 -7.11
C LYS A 116 -2.92 19.14 -7.16
N ASN A 117 -4.24 18.94 -7.25
CA ASN A 117 -4.82 17.59 -7.33
C ASN A 117 -4.39 16.81 -8.58
N LYS A 118 -4.21 17.53 -9.70
CA LYS A 118 -3.64 16.97 -10.92
C LYS A 118 -2.24 16.41 -10.69
N LEU A 119 -1.39 17.03 -9.86
CA LEU A 119 -0.04 16.53 -9.57
C LEU A 119 -0.06 15.21 -8.80
N TYR A 120 -0.94 15.04 -7.82
CA TYR A 120 -1.13 13.77 -7.10
C TYR A 120 -1.48 12.65 -8.08
N THR A 121 -2.48 12.90 -8.93
CA THR A 121 -2.95 11.95 -9.93
C THR A 121 -1.84 11.59 -10.93
N GLN A 122 -1.14 12.59 -11.45
CA GLN A 122 -0.06 12.37 -12.40
C GLN A 122 1.10 11.59 -11.80
N GLU A 123 1.46 11.87 -10.55
CA GLU A 123 2.56 11.15 -9.89
C GLU A 123 2.17 9.69 -9.60
N LEU A 124 0.93 9.45 -9.14
CA LEU A 124 0.42 8.08 -8.94
C LEU A 124 0.43 7.30 -10.25
N LEU A 125 -0.18 7.84 -11.31
CA LEU A 125 -0.24 7.18 -12.61
C LEU A 125 1.16 6.97 -13.20
N ARG A 126 2.10 7.90 -13.00
CA ARG A 126 3.49 7.75 -13.45
C ARG A 126 4.16 6.55 -12.77
N GLN A 127 4.02 6.40 -11.45
CA GLN A 127 4.60 5.27 -10.72
C GLN A 127 3.95 3.95 -11.13
N LEU A 128 2.62 3.91 -11.23
CA LEU A 128 1.89 2.72 -11.71
C LEU A 128 2.29 2.33 -13.14
N GLU A 129 2.39 3.29 -14.06
CA GLU A 129 2.83 3.07 -15.45
C GLU A 129 4.24 2.48 -15.49
N ILE A 130 5.18 2.98 -14.66
CA ILE A 130 6.54 2.45 -14.63
C ILE A 130 6.54 0.98 -14.24
N VAL A 131 5.83 0.64 -13.17
CA VAL A 131 5.87 -0.71 -12.58
C VAL A 131 5.02 -1.72 -13.35
N THR A 132 3.99 -1.29 -14.07
CA THR A 132 3.06 -2.20 -14.77
C THR A 132 3.20 -2.21 -16.28
N VAL A 133 3.71 -1.13 -16.88
CA VAL A 133 3.81 -0.99 -18.35
C VAL A 133 5.26 -0.93 -18.80
N ARG A 134 6.09 -0.05 -18.21
CA ARG A 134 7.46 0.16 -18.69
C ARG A 134 8.42 -0.94 -18.28
N ASP A 135 8.34 -1.38 -17.02
CA ASP A 135 9.12 -2.49 -16.50
C ASP A 135 8.26 -3.36 -15.57
N PRO A 136 7.43 -4.26 -16.13
CA PRO A 136 6.59 -5.18 -15.37
C PRO A 136 7.36 -6.09 -14.41
N SER A 137 8.68 -6.24 -14.59
CA SER A 137 9.50 -7.05 -13.68
C SER A 137 9.61 -6.42 -12.28
N LEU A 138 9.30 -5.14 -12.14
CA LEU A 138 9.27 -4.41 -10.87
C LEU A 138 8.01 -4.72 -10.05
N ALA A 139 6.92 -5.17 -10.67
CA ALA A 139 5.65 -5.45 -10.00
C ALA A 139 5.79 -6.46 -8.85
N LYS A 140 6.71 -7.43 -8.99
CA LYS A 140 7.02 -8.42 -7.94
C LYS A 140 7.75 -7.82 -6.75
N ASN A 141 8.34 -6.63 -6.87
CA ASN A 141 9.06 -5.99 -5.78
C ASN A 141 8.12 -5.15 -4.92
N VAL A 142 6.96 -4.73 -5.46
CA VAL A 142 6.00 -3.88 -4.74
C VAL A 142 5.35 -4.66 -3.60
N ASN A 143 5.61 -4.19 -2.39
CA ASN A 143 5.11 -4.78 -1.16
C ASN A 143 4.21 -3.83 -0.37
N ILE A 144 4.42 -2.52 -0.56
CA ILE A 144 3.73 -1.45 0.16
C ILE A 144 3.15 -0.45 -0.84
N LEU A 145 1.89 -0.07 -0.64
CA LEU A 145 1.23 1.02 -1.35
C LEU A 145 0.75 2.04 -0.32
N ASN A 146 1.20 3.29 -0.41
CA ASN A 146 0.78 4.38 0.47
C ASN A 146 0.37 5.59 -0.37
N VAL A 147 -0.92 5.75 -0.61
CA VAL A 147 -1.42 6.73 -1.58
C VAL A 147 -2.52 7.62 -1.01
N THR A 148 -2.40 8.91 -1.29
CA THR A 148 -3.44 9.91 -1.09
C THR A 148 -4.17 10.13 -2.40
N ILE A 149 -5.47 9.84 -2.40
CA ILE A 149 -6.34 10.05 -3.55
C ILE A 149 -7.12 11.33 -3.32
N VAL A 150 -7.00 12.23 -4.27
CA VAL A 150 -7.64 13.55 -4.26
C VAL A 150 -8.64 13.65 -5.40
N GLU A 151 -9.51 14.65 -5.33
CA GLU A 151 -10.56 14.82 -6.31
C GLU A 151 -10.02 15.42 -7.63
N TYR A 152 -9.50 14.54 -8.49
CA TYR A 152 -9.14 14.85 -9.86
C TYR A 152 -9.16 13.56 -10.68
N SER A 153 -10.05 13.48 -11.67
CA SER A 153 -10.21 12.26 -12.50
C SER A 153 -10.38 10.98 -11.68
N THR A 154 -11.05 11.06 -10.52
CA THR A 154 -11.11 10.02 -9.48
C THR A 154 -11.52 8.66 -10.03
N GLU A 155 -12.51 8.57 -10.90
CA GLU A 155 -12.95 7.30 -11.50
C GLU A 155 -11.85 6.60 -12.32
N ALA A 156 -11.15 7.35 -13.16
CA ALA A 156 -10.07 6.79 -13.97
C ALA A 156 -8.90 6.35 -13.07
N VAL A 157 -8.57 7.15 -12.07
CA VAL A 157 -7.49 6.85 -11.11
C VAL A 157 -7.81 5.61 -10.28
N LEU A 158 -9.02 5.51 -9.74
CA LEU A 158 -9.44 4.36 -8.94
C LEU A 158 -9.45 3.07 -9.76
N ARG A 159 -9.95 3.11 -11.01
CA ARG A 159 -9.94 1.94 -11.90
C ARG A 159 -8.52 1.47 -12.18
N GLU A 160 -7.64 2.41 -12.51
CA GLU A 160 -6.26 2.09 -12.83
C GLU A 160 -5.51 1.58 -11.59
N LEU A 161 -5.74 2.19 -10.42
CA LEU A 161 -5.18 1.73 -9.16
C LEU A 161 -5.63 0.31 -8.83
N ALA A 162 -6.94 0.05 -8.87
CA ALA A 162 -7.51 -1.26 -8.58
C ALA A 162 -6.97 -2.35 -9.51
N ARG A 163 -6.87 -2.05 -10.81
CA ARG A 163 -6.27 -2.91 -11.84
C ARG A 163 -4.79 -3.19 -11.53
N CYS A 164 -4.00 -2.17 -11.22
CA CYS A 164 -2.56 -2.32 -10.97
C CYS A 164 -2.28 -3.12 -9.68
N MET A 165 -3.08 -2.92 -8.63
CA MET A 165 -2.93 -3.66 -7.37
C MET A 165 -3.07 -5.18 -7.56
N ALA A 166 -3.95 -5.61 -8.48
CA ALA A 166 -4.10 -7.02 -8.83
C ALA A 166 -2.85 -7.60 -9.53
N LEU A 167 -1.98 -6.75 -10.10
CA LEU A 167 -0.73 -7.14 -10.75
C LEU A 167 0.47 -7.21 -9.79
N PHE A 168 0.30 -6.82 -8.51
CA PHE A 168 1.37 -6.81 -7.51
C PHE A 168 1.27 -8.05 -6.61
N PRO A 169 1.96 -9.16 -6.92
CA PRO A 169 1.77 -10.43 -6.21
C PRO A 169 2.28 -10.38 -4.75
N ASN A 170 3.21 -9.48 -4.45
CA ASN A 170 3.82 -9.34 -3.12
C ASN A 170 3.25 -8.15 -2.32
N LEU A 171 2.24 -7.45 -2.84
CA LEU A 171 1.61 -6.34 -2.16
C LEU A 171 0.88 -6.84 -0.92
N HIS A 172 1.45 -6.64 0.26
CA HIS A 172 0.84 -7.11 1.51
C HIS A 172 0.38 -5.97 2.41
N THR A 173 0.81 -4.74 2.15
CA THR A 173 0.49 -3.57 2.96
C THR A 173 -0.08 -2.44 2.10
N VAL A 174 -1.26 -1.93 2.46
CA VAL A 174 -1.93 -0.85 1.74
C VAL A 174 -2.37 0.24 2.71
N GLN A 175 -2.05 1.49 2.39
CA GLN A 175 -2.55 2.67 3.04
C GLN A 175 -3.23 3.57 2.01
N LEU A 176 -4.53 3.81 2.18
CA LEU A 176 -5.35 4.67 1.32
C LEU A 176 -5.89 5.85 2.13
N ASN A 177 -5.51 7.05 1.72
CA ASN A 177 -6.08 8.29 2.26
C ASN A 177 -6.92 8.97 1.18
N PHE A 178 -8.23 8.82 1.26
CA PHE A 178 -9.16 9.46 0.33
C PHE A 178 -9.54 10.84 0.86
N ARG A 179 -9.23 11.87 0.08
CA ARG A 179 -9.61 13.27 0.26
C ARG A 179 -10.55 13.69 -0.86
N ILE A 180 -11.69 13.01 -0.91
CA ILE A 180 -12.71 13.11 -1.94
C ILE A 180 -14.09 13.31 -1.29
N PHE A 181 -15.05 13.85 -2.02
CA PHE A 181 -16.42 14.03 -1.51
C PHE A 181 -17.18 12.71 -1.34
N ILE A 182 -18.31 12.78 -0.61
CA ILE A 182 -19.17 11.64 -0.29
C ILE A 182 -19.68 10.94 -1.55
N ASP A 183 -20.01 11.67 -2.62
CA ASP A 183 -20.54 11.09 -3.87
C ASP A 183 -19.54 10.12 -4.53
N THR A 184 -18.24 10.29 -4.28
CA THR A 184 -17.18 9.40 -4.78
C THR A 184 -16.96 8.13 -3.95
N LEU A 185 -17.66 7.96 -2.82
CA LEU A 185 -17.58 6.74 -2.00
C LEU A 185 -18.17 5.52 -2.72
N LEU A 186 -19.38 5.69 -3.27
CA LEU A 186 -20.08 4.64 -4.02
C LEU A 186 -19.27 4.21 -5.26
N LEU A 187 -18.55 5.17 -5.85
CA LEU A 187 -17.66 4.89 -6.96
C LEU A 187 -16.48 4.00 -6.53
N ALA A 188 -15.84 4.30 -5.40
CA ALA A 188 -14.76 3.48 -4.87
C ALA A 188 -15.24 2.06 -4.55
N GLU A 189 -16.39 1.93 -3.88
CA GLU A 189 -17.00 0.64 -3.60
C GLU A 189 -17.23 -0.17 -4.88
N ARG A 190 -17.86 0.43 -5.90
CA ARG A 190 -18.11 -0.23 -7.19
C ARG A 190 -16.81 -0.65 -7.90
N VAL A 191 -15.78 0.20 -7.85
CA VAL A 191 -14.51 -0.07 -8.53
C VAL A 191 -13.73 -1.17 -7.83
N PHE A 192 -13.57 -1.11 -6.51
CA PHE A 192 -12.82 -2.12 -5.77
C PHE A 192 -13.59 -3.43 -5.60
N GLY A 193 -14.93 -3.39 -5.53
CA GLY A 193 -15.77 -4.59 -5.47
C GLY A 193 -15.66 -5.49 -6.71
N ALA A 194 -15.10 -4.99 -7.82
CA ALA A 194 -14.79 -5.79 -9.00
C ALA A 194 -13.48 -6.62 -8.85
N TYR A 195 -12.74 -6.45 -7.76
CA TYR A 195 -11.44 -7.08 -7.52
C TYR A 195 -11.40 -7.78 -6.17
N GLN A 196 -10.43 -8.69 -6.04
CA GLN A 196 -10.11 -9.42 -4.82
C GLN A 196 -8.60 -9.41 -4.63
N TYR A 197 -8.15 -9.07 -3.43
CA TYR A 197 -6.75 -8.88 -3.07
C TYR A 197 -6.37 -9.78 -1.88
N PRO A 198 -6.35 -11.12 -2.04
CA PRO A 198 -6.06 -12.07 -0.96
C PRO A 198 -4.60 -11.99 -0.45
N GLN A 199 -3.72 -11.30 -1.18
CA GLN A 199 -2.33 -11.09 -0.77
C GLN A 199 -2.16 -9.98 0.28
N ILE A 200 -3.14 -9.07 0.39
CA ILE A 200 -3.10 -7.92 1.30
C ILE A 200 -3.43 -8.40 2.72
N ARG A 201 -2.55 -8.07 3.67
CA ARG A 201 -2.64 -8.50 5.08
C ARG A 201 -2.73 -7.33 6.05
N THR A 202 -2.20 -6.16 5.66
CA THR A 202 -2.18 -4.96 6.50
C THR A 202 -2.80 -3.81 5.73
N VAL A 203 -3.81 -3.16 6.33
CA VAL A 203 -4.59 -2.11 5.70
C VAL A 203 -4.74 -0.91 6.62
N CYS A 204 -4.51 0.29 6.09
CA CYS A 204 -4.72 1.57 6.76
C CYS A 204 -5.60 2.48 5.91
N LEU A 205 -6.78 2.87 6.39
CA LEU A 205 -7.79 3.53 5.55
C LEU A 205 -8.32 4.78 6.21
N SER A 206 -8.51 5.85 5.43
CA SER A 206 -9.40 6.93 5.85
C SER A 206 -10.86 6.48 5.77
N ARG A 207 -11.76 7.19 6.46
CA ARG A 207 -13.21 6.90 6.47
C ARG A 207 -13.78 6.63 5.09
N SER A 208 -13.38 7.45 4.12
CA SER A 208 -13.86 7.36 2.74
C SER A 208 -13.37 6.12 1.97
N ALA A 209 -12.46 5.34 2.53
CA ALA A 209 -11.87 4.18 1.89
C ALA A 209 -12.27 2.85 2.55
N TYR A 210 -13.12 2.83 3.58
CA TYR A 210 -13.49 1.58 4.29
C TYR A 210 -14.10 0.51 3.40
N SER A 211 -14.83 0.89 2.34
CA SER A 211 -15.39 -0.06 1.38
C SER A 211 -14.33 -0.92 0.68
N PHE A 212 -13.06 -0.49 0.68
CA PHE A 212 -11.92 -1.27 0.19
C PHE A 212 -11.70 -2.58 0.97
N LEU A 213 -12.16 -2.67 2.22
CA LEU A 213 -12.02 -3.87 3.04
C LEU A 213 -12.73 -5.09 2.45
N SER A 214 -13.87 -4.89 1.77
CA SER A 214 -14.60 -5.97 1.09
C SER A 214 -13.79 -6.66 -0.02
N ALA A 215 -12.79 -5.96 -0.59
CA ALA A 215 -11.90 -6.51 -1.59
C ALA A 215 -10.71 -7.27 -0.98
N CYS A 216 -10.53 -7.29 0.35
CA CYS A 216 -9.34 -7.83 1.01
C CYS A 216 -9.70 -8.91 2.05
N PRO A 217 -10.01 -10.14 1.63
CA PRO A 217 -10.60 -11.17 2.50
C PRO A 217 -9.67 -11.74 3.57
N ARG A 218 -8.35 -11.52 3.45
CA ARG A 218 -7.30 -12.09 4.32
C ARG A 218 -6.56 -11.03 5.13
N VAL A 219 -7.20 -9.89 5.36
CA VAL A 219 -6.61 -8.83 6.16
C VAL A 219 -6.55 -9.27 7.61
N ARG A 220 -5.38 -9.08 8.21
CA ARG A 220 -5.09 -9.41 9.61
C ARG A 220 -4.90 -8.16 10.46
N ASN A 221 -4.35 -7.10 9.87
CA ASN A 221 -4.07 -5.86 10.56
C ASN A 221 -4.87 -4.73 9.91
N VAL A 222 -5.82 -4.13 10.62
CA VAL A 222 -6.59 -2.98 10.11
C VAL A 222 -6.40 -1.79 11.03
N THR A 223 -6.09 -0.62 10.47
CA THR A 223 -5.94 0.63 11.22
C THR A 223 -6.73 1.75 10.56
N SER A 224 -7.37 2.61 11.34
CA SER A 224 -7.91 3.86 10.78
C SER A 224 -6.78 4.84 10.54
N TYR A 225 -6.79 5.53 9.40
CA TYR A 225 -5.83 6.57 9.06
C TYR A 225 -5.91 7.69 10.11
N MET A 226 -4.75 8.14 10.61
CA MET A 226 -4.63 9.06 11.75
C MET A 226 -5.15 8.54 13.09
N ASN A 227 -5.39 7.23 13.23
CA ASN A 227 -5.97 6.63 14.42
C ASN A 227 -7.28 7.32 14.83
N CYS A 228 -8.10 7.71 13.85
CA CYS A 228 -9.42 8.30 14.03
C CYS A 228 -10.52 7.30 13.62
N PRO A 229 -10.68 6.16 14.31
CA PRO A 229 -11.77 5.24 14.01
C PRO A 229 -13.11 5.85 14.40
N ASP A 230 -14.14 5.55 13.61
CA ASP A 230 -15.53 5.82 13.92
C ASP A 230 -16.32 4.49 13.99
N THR A 231 -17.63 4.57 14.23
CA THR A 231 -18.50 3.39 14.30
C THR A 231 -18.53 2.63 12.98
N ASP A 232 -18.61 3.36 11.86
CA ASP A 232 -18.64 2.79 10.50
C ASP A 232 -17.40 1.93 10.21
N PHE A 233 -16.24 2.32 10.74
CA PHE A 233 -15.01 1.54 10.61
C PHE A 233 -15.14 0.14 11.21
N LEU A 234 -15.60 0.05 12.45
CA LEU A 234 -15.66 -1.22 13.16
C LEU A 234 -16.74 -2.12 12.59
N GLU A 235 -17.92 -1.56 12.29
CA GLU A 235 -18.99 -2.29 11.61
C GLU A 235 -18.49 -2.90 10.30
N THR A 236 -17.73 -2.13 9.51
CA THR A 236 -17.17 -2.62 8.26
C THR A 236 -16.11 -3.70 8.49
N VAL A 237 -15.22 -3.53 9.48
CA VAL A 237 -14.19 -4.55 9.80
C VAL A 237 -14.84 -5.86 10.26
N ILE A 238 -15.84 -5.80 11.14
CA ILE A 238 -16.57 -6.98 11.64
C ILE A 238 -17.27 -7.69 10.49
N ARG A 239 -17.88 -6.94 9.57
CA ARG A 239 -18.63 -7.50 8.44
C ARG A 239 -17.73 -8.12 7.37
N GLU A 240 -16.65 -7.43 6.99
CA GLU A 240 -15.87 -7.76 5.78
C GLU A 240 -14.58 -8.54 6.07
N CYS A 241 -14.05 -8.51 7.30
CA CYS A 241 -12.71 -9.03 7.59
C CYS A 241 -12.70 -10.05 8.74
N PRO A 242 -13.07 -11.32 8.46
CA PRO A 242 -13.17 -12.36 9.50
C PRO A 242 -11.82 -12.82 10.07
N GLU A 243 -10.71 -12.55 9.38
CA GLU A 243 -9.35 -12.96 9.79
C GLU A 243 -8.58 -11.87 10.55
N VAL A 244 -9.23 -10.79 11.00
CA VAL A 244 -8.54 -9.68 11.67
C VAL A 244 -8.00 -10.13 13.03
N GLU A 245 -6.69 -10.02 13.19
CA GLU A 245 -5.94 -10.35 14.40
C GLU A 245 -5.61 -9.07 15.20
N VAL A 246 -5.32 -7.97 14.50
CA VAL A 246 -4.92 -6.69 15.09
C VAL A 246 -5.77 -5.57 14.53
N LEU A 247 -6.55 -4.96 15.41
CA LEU A 247 -7.13 -3.66 15.17
C LEU A 247 -6.14 -2.62 15.72
N GLY A 248 -5.47 -1.87 14.85
CA GLY A 248 -4.47 -0.89 15.29
C GLY A 248 -5.09 0.09 16.26
N SER A 249 -4.31 0.46 17.28
CA SER A 249 -4.81 1.14 18.47
C SER A 249 -5.76 2.27 18.07
N PRO A 250 -7.08 2.12 18.29
CA PRO A 250 -7.81 3.26 18.78
C PRO A 250 -6.98 3.70 19.99
N LEU A 251 -6.48 4.93 20.01
CA LEU A 251 -6.54 5.59 21.29
C LEU A 251 -8.03 5.57 21.57
N PHE A 252 -8.49 4.58 22.34
CA PHE A 252 -9.77 4.62 23.01
C PHE A 252 -9.66 5.83 23.93
N LEU A 253 -9.81 7.01 23.35
CA LEU A 253 -10.27 8.17 24.08
C LEU A 253 -11.48 7.65 24.86
N PRO A 254 -11.59 7.95 26.16
CA PRO A 254 -12.65 7.40 27.01
C PRO A 254 -14.04 7.46 26.36
N ASP A 255 -14.32 8.54 25.64
CA ASP A 255 -15.56 8.75 24.87
C ASP A 255 -15.80 7.70 23.76
N THR A 256 -14.76 7.20 23.09
CA THR A 256 -14.89 6.20 22.02
C THR A 256 -15.18 4.82 22.62
N ALA A 257 -14.53 4.46 23.72
CA ALA A 257 -14.81 3.19 24.41
C ALA A 257 -16.25 3.15 24.95
N GLU A 258 -16.74 4.25 25.54
CA GLU A 258 -18.12 4.33 26.02
C GLU A 258 -19.13 4.23 24.88
N ARG A 259 -18.90 4.89 23.74
CA ARG A 259 -19.78 4.78 22.56
C ARG A 259 -19.82 3.37 21.98
N LEU A 260 -18.68 2.67 21.96
CA LEU A 260 -18.61 1.30 21.49
C LEU A 260 -19.29 0.32 22.45
N LEU A 261 -19.08 0.48 23.76
CA LEU A 261 -19.80 -0.30 24.77
C LEU A 261 -21.31 -0.08 24.67
N TYR A 262 -21.77 1.16 24.43
CA TYR A 262 -23.19 1.45 24.23
C TYR A 262 -23.76 0.75 22.99
N HIS A 263 -23.01 0.73 21.89
CA HIS A 263 -23.45 0.08 20.64
C HIS A 263 -23.52 -1.45 20.76
N PHE A 264 -22.48 -2.08 21.33
CA PHE A 264 -22.50 -3.52 21.59
C PHE A 264 -23.58 -3.92 22.59
N HIS A 265 -23.89 -3.05 23.56
CA HIS A 265 -24.97 -3.32 24.51
C HIS A 265 -26.37 -3.20 23.87
N LEU A 266 -26.54 -2.30 22.90
CA LEU A 266 -27.79 -2.18 22.14
C LEU A 266 -28.01 -3.36 21.17
N GLU A 267 -26.98 -3.84 20.48
CA GLU A 267 -27.11 -5.02 19.60
C GLU A 267 -27.39 -6.32 20.37
N LEU A 268 -26.81 -6.47 21.56
CA LEU A 268 -27.13 -7.59 22.47
C LEU A 268 -28.57 -7.52 22.97
N LEU A 269 -29.11 -6.32 23.19
CA LEU A 269 -30.51 -6.12 23.59
C LEU A 269 -31.49 -6.37 22.44
N ASP A 270 -31.15 -6.02 21.20
CA ASP A 270 -31.98 -6.32 20.02
C ASP A 270 -31.98 -7.81 19.67
N HIS A 271 -30.84 -8.51 19.81
CA HIS A 271 -30.80 -9.97 19.64
C HIS A 271 -31.59 -10.73 20.74
N ASP A 272 -31.58 -10.25 21.98
CA ASP A 272 -32.43 -10.80 23.04
C ASP A 272 -33.93 -10.50 22.83
N PHE A 273 -34.25 -9.41 22.11
CA PHE A 273 -35.63 -9.05 21.77
C PHE A 273 -36.21 -9.95 20.65
N GLU A 274 -35.43 -10.25 19.61
CA GLU A 274 -35.84 -11.18 18.56
C GLU A 274 -35.98 -12.62 19.09
N HIS A 275 -35.10 -13.06 20.00
CA HIS A 275 -35.18 -14.41 20.54
C HIS A 275 -36.39 -14.61 21.47
N ARG A 276 -36.87 -13.56 22.14
CA ARG A 276 -38.12 -13.60 22.95
C ARG A 276 -39.38 -13.60 22.10
N HIS A 277 -39.36 -13.04 20.89
CA HIS A 277 -40.52 -13.07 20.00
C HIS A 277 -40.68 -14.38 19.22
N SER A 278 -39.60 -15.13 18.95
CA SER A 278 -39.72 -16.48 18.35
C SER A 278 -40.22 -17.57 19.31
N ILE A 279 -40.14 -17.36 20.63
CA ILE A 279 -40.68 -18.32 21.63
C ILE A 279 -42.18 -18.09 21.88
N SER A 280 -42.71 -16.91 21.53
CA SER A 280 -44.12 -16.55 21.79
C SER A 280 -45.11 -17.03 20.72
N THR A 281 -44.66 -17.50 19.55
CA THR A 281 -45.56 -17.91 18.44
C THR A 281 -45.75 -19.44 18.31
N ALA A 282 -45.14 -20.24 19.18
CA ALA A 282 -45.26 -21.71 19.16
C ALA A 282 -46.31 -22.29 20.13
N LYS A 283 -47.25 -21.48 20.65
CA LYS A 283 -48.32 -21.93 21.57
C LYS A 283 -49.72 -21.50 21.12
N PHE A 284 -50.07 -21.72 19.87
CA PHE A 284 -51.48 -21.83 19.46
C PHE A 284 -51.58 -22.74 18.24
N THR A 285 -51.69 -24.04 18.50
CA THR A 285 -52.36 -25.03 17.65
C THR A 285 -52.72 -26.23 18.51
#